data_AF-A0A2R6DLB9-F1
#
_entry.id   AF-A0A2R6DLB9-F1
#
_cell.length_a   1.000
_cell.length_b   1.000
_cell.length_c   1.000
_cell.angle_alpha   90.00
_cell.angle_beta   90.00
_cell.angle_gamma   90.00
#
_symmetry.space_group_name_H-M   'P 1'
#
loop_
_entity.id
_entity.type
_entity.pdbx_description
1 polymer ?
#
loop_
_entity_poly.entity_id
_entity_poly.type
_entity_poly.pdbx_seq_one_letter_code
_entity_poly.pdbx_strand_id
1 'polypeptide(L)'
;FPLLDRALVAAVPSAYRENETFDARVTNALLERIDGEYAAAINASGDVTSREGYREYWDARGFVVQASERYEGAIAPTLDDSARTRANDSFAELQARASLERPPAELRSVAADLRSTLSSAANESTSRLD
;
A
#
# COMPACT_ATOMS: atom_id res chain seq x y z
N PHE A 1 -3.66 -17.51 -2.95
CA PHE A 1 -3.82 -17.83 -4.39
C PHE A 1 -2.76 -18.88 -4.74
N PRO A 2 -3.05 -20.19 -4.80
CA PRO A 2 -2.03 -21.24 -4.64
C PRO A 2 -0.91 -21.27 -5.69
N LEU A 3 -1.21 -20.90 -6.94
CA LEU A 3 -0.22 -20.82 -8.03
C LEU A 3 0.63 -19.56 -7.93
N LEU A 4 0.04 -18.45 -7.51
CA LEU A 4 0.75 -17.19 -7.29
C LEU A 4 1.70 -17.33 -6.11
N ASP A 5 1.25 -17.97 -5.03
CA ASP A 5 2.07 -18.22 -3.83
C ASP A 5 3.28 -19.12 -4.16
N ARG A 6 3.11 -20.14 -5.00
CA ARG A 6 4.24 -20.97 -5.49
C ARG A 6 5.21 -20.22 -6.39
N ALA A 7 4.69 -19.41 -7.31
CA ALA A 7 5.52 -18.59 -8.18
C ALA A 7 6.34 -17.58 -7.37
N LEU A 8 5.74 -16.98 -6.34
CA LEU A 8 6.41 -16.07 -5.41
C LEU A 8 7.50 -16.80 -4.60
N VAL A 9 7.21 -17.99 -4.08
CA VAL A 9 8.17 -18.82 -3.33
C VAL A 9 9.37 -19.23 -4.20
N ALA A 10 9.14 -19.47 -5.50
CA ALA A 10 10.17 -19.84 -6.47
C ALA A 10 11.00 -18.64 -6.98
N ALA A 11 10.36 -17.49 -7.19
CA ALA A 11 11.00 -16.30 -7.75
C ALA A 11 11.68 -15.43 -6.70
N VAL A 12 11.18 -15.44 -5.46
CA VAL A 12 11.71 -14.65 -4.36
C VAL A 12 12.52 -15.56 -3.43
N PRO A 13 13.84 -15.35 -3.31
CA PRO A 13 14.66 -16.12 -2.36
C PRO A 13 14.10 -16.03 -0.94
N SER A 14 14.22 -17.11 -0.16
CA SER A 14 13.67 -17.18 1.20
C SER A 14 14.19 -16.07 2.12
N ALA A 15 15.44 -15.63 1.92
CA ALA A 15 16.04 -14.50 2.65
C ALA A 15 15.26 -13.17 2.52
N TYR A 16 14.41 -13.04 1.52
CA TYR A 16 13.53 -11.89 1.32
C TYR A 16 12.07 -12.19 1.71
N ARG A 17 11.66 -13.45 1.88
CA ARG A 17 10.27 -13.81 2.20
C ARG A 17 9.91 -13.70 3.68
N GLU A 18 10.91 -13.70 4.56
CA GLU A 18 10.74 -13.61 6.02
C GLU A 18 11.46 -12.38 6.58
N ASN A 19 11.55 -11.31 5.77
CA ASN A 19 12.28 -10.11 6.12
C ASN A 19 11.32 -8.93 6.21
N GLU A 20 11.09 -8.45 7.44
CA GLU A 20 10.19 -7.33 7.74
C GLU A 20 10.55 -6.06 6.95
N THR A 21 11.84 -5.83 6.70
CA THR A 21 12.30 -4.69 5.87
C THR A 21 11.93 -4.89 4.39
N PHE A 22 11.98 -6.13 3.89
CA PHE A 22 11.50 -6.44 2.54
C PHE A 22 9.98 -6.24 2.44
N ASP A 23 9.22 -6.67 3.44
CA ASP A 23 7.77 -6.47 3.48
C ASP A 23 7.39 -4.99 3.53
N ALA A 24 8.07 -4.19 4.35
CA ALA A 24 7.90 -2.74 4.37
C ALA A 24 8.22 -2.10 3.00
N ARG A 25 9.30 -2.54 2.33
CA ARG A 25 9.66 -2.05 0.98
C ARG A 25 8.63 -2.42 -0.07
N VAL A 26 8.10 -3.65 -0.04
CA VAL A 26 7.05 -4.08 -0.98
C VAL A 26 5.74 -3.32 -0.72
N THR A 27 5.34 -3.13 0.54
CA THR A 27 4.17 -2.32 0.88
C THR A 27 4.33 -0.88 0.42
N ASN A 28 5.51 -0.27 0.61
CA ASN A 28 5.79 1.08 0.10
C ASN A 28 5.74 1.13 -1.44
N ALA A 29 6.30 0.13 -2.14
CA ALA A 29 6.23 0.06 -3.59
C ALA A 29 4.78 -0.08 -4.10
N LEU A 30 3.93 -0.81 -3.38
CA LEU A 30 2.49 -0.91 -3.69
C LEU A 30 1.78 0.43 -3.46
N LEU A 31 2.10 1.15 -2.38
CA LEU A 31 1.55 2.50 -2.13
C LEU A 31 1.98 3.51 -3.18
N GLU A 32 3.22 3.43 -3.67
CA GLU A 32 3.70 4.25 -4.80
C GLU A 32 3.00 3.89 -6.11
N ARG A 33 2.75 2.59 -6.34
CA ARG A 33 1.97 2.13 -7.48
C ARG A 33 0.55 2.68 -7.43
N ILE A 34 -0.10 2.63 -6.26
CA ILE A 34 -1.44 3.22 -6.03
C ILE A 34 -1.44 4.72 -6.37
N ASP A 35 -0.43 5.48 -5.92
CA ASP A 35 -0.31 6.90 -6.27
C ASP A 35 -0.15 7.12 -7.78
N GLY A 36 0.72 6.33 -8.42
CA GLY A 36 0.98 6.40 -9.86
C GLY A 36 -0.24 6.08 -10.70
N GLU A 37 -0.94 4.98 -10.42
CA GLU A 37 -2.13 4.58 -11.17
C GLU A 37 -3.29 5.57 -10.93
N TYR A 38 -3.48 6.10 -9.70
CA TYR A 38 -4.48 7.14 -9.47
C TYR A 38 -4.14 8.47 -10.19
N ALA A 39 -2.87 8.84 -10.28
CA ALA A 39 -2.45 10.02 -11.04
C ALA A 39 -2.65 9.83 -12.56
N ALA A 40 -2.44 8.62 -13.07
CA ALA A 40 -2.71 8.28 -14.46
C ALA A 40 -4.22 8.17 -14.76
N ALA A 41 -5.03 7.85 -13.74
CA ALA A 41 -6.47 7.68 -13.88
C ALA A 41 -7.25 8.99 -14.10
N ILE A 42 -6.70 10.13 -13.68
CA ILE A 42 -7.41 11.40 -13.62
C ILE A 42 -6.92 12.43 -14.62
N ASN A 43 -7.83 13.28 -15.09
CA ASN A 43 -7.48 14.50 -15.79
C ASN A 43 -7.07 15.62 -14.81
N ALA A 44 -6.76 16.81 -15.34
CA ALA A 44 -6.38 17.97 -14.54
C ALA A 44 -7.46 18.45 -13.55
N SER A 45 -8.72 18.06 -13.75
CA SER A 45 -9.86 18.36 -12.87
C SER A 45 -10.08 17.30 -11.79
N GLY A 46 -9.32 16.19 -11.82
CA GLY A 46 -9.47 15.08 -10.87
C GLY A 46 -10.47 14.02 -11.30
N ASP A 47 -11.03 14.13 -12.51
CA ASP A 47 -12.06 13.22 -13.02
C ASP A 47 -11.45 12.12 -13.89
N VAL A 48 -12.00 10.91 -13.76
CA VAL A 48 -11.71 9.80 -14.68
C VAL A 48 -12.50 10.03 -15.96
N THR A 49 -11.81 10.34 -17.06
CA THR A 49 -12.47 10.73 -18.33
C THR A 49 -12.13 9.84 -19.51
N SER A 50 -11.31 8.81 -19.31
CA SER A 50 -10.94 7.85 -20.36
C SER A 50 -11.13 6.41 -19.89
N ARG A 51 -11.35 5.50 -20.85
CA ARG A 51 -11.43 4.06 -20.59
C ARG A 51 -10.15 3.52 -19.94
N GLU A 52 -9.00 4.07 -20.32
CA GLU A 52 -7.71 3.74 -19.71
C GLU A 52 -7.65 4.25 -18.27
N GLY A 53 -8.11 5.46 -17.99
CA GLY A 53 -8.15 5.97 -16.63
C GLY A 53 -9.09 5.18 -15.70
N TYR A 54 -10.20 4.67 -16.22
CA TYR A 54 -11.05 3.74 -15.47
C TYR A 54 -10.33 2.42 -15.15
N ARG A 55 -9.48 1.91 -16.06
CA ARG A 55 -8.68 0.71 -15.79
C ARG A 55 -7.66 0.97 -14.68
N GLU A 56 -6.89 2.05 -14.79
CA GLU A 56 -5.89 2.39 -13.78
C GLU A 56 -6.54 2.64 -12.40
N TYR A 57 -7.75 3.22 -12.39
CA TYR A 57 -8.53 3.37 -11.16
C TYR A 57 -8.90 2.03 -10.51
N TRP A 58 -9.35 1.05 -11.30
CA TRP A 58 -9.68 -0.28 -10.78
C TRP A 58 -8.43 -1.07 -10.35
N ASP A 59 -7.32 -0.92 -11.06
CA ASP A 59 -6.04 -1.53 -10.70
C ASP A 59 -5.52 -0.96 -9.37
N ALA A 60 -5.60 0.36 -9.17
CA ALA A 60 -5.27 1.02 -7.91
C ALA A 60 -6.12 0.50 -6.74
N ARG A 61 -7.43 0.29 -6.93
CA ARG A 61 -8.29 -0.34 -5.91
C ARG A 61 -7.87 -1.77 -5.59
N GLY A 62 -7.44 -2.55 -6.59
CA GLY A 62 -6.88 -3.89 -6.38
C GLY A 62 -5.61 -3.86 -5.53
N PHE A 63 -4.74 -2.88 -5.74
CA PHE A 63 -3.53 -2.71 -4.95
C PHE A 63 -3.82 -2.28 -3.49
N VAL A 64 -4.90 -1.52 -3.23
CA VAL A 64 -5.31 -1.19 -1.85
C VAL A 64 -5.58 -2.45 -1.02
N VAL A 65 -6.26 -3.44 -1.60
CA VAL A 65 -6.53 -4.72 -0.92
C VAL A 65 -5.23 -5.45 -0.62
N GLN A 66 -4.34 -5.58 -1.61
CA GLN A 66 -3.06 -6.27 -1.44
C GLN A 66 -2.15 -5.60 -0.40
N ALA A 67 -2.13 -4.26 -0.37
CA ALA A 67 -1.37 -3.51 0.62
C ALA A 67 -1.90 -3.72 2.05
N SER A 68 -3.23 -3.78 2.22
CA SER A 68 -3.85 -4.04 3.53
C SER A 68 -3.55 -5.45 4.04
N GLU A 69 -3.73 -6.46 3.19
CA GLU A 69 -3.45 -7.86 3.56
C GLU A 69 -1.98 -8.04 3.99
N ARG A 70 -1.05 -7.41 3.27
CA ARG A 70 0.38 -7.46 3.61
C ARG A 70 0.70 -6.72 4.90
N TYR A 71 0.08 -5.56 5.12
CA TYR A 71 0.23 -4.81 6.36
C TYR A 71 -0.25 -5.62 7.57
N GLU A 72 -1.46 -6.18 7.51
CA GLU A 72 -2.03 -6.97 8.60
C GLU A 72 -1.20 -8.22 8.93
N GLY A 73 -0.75 -8.93 7.90
CA GLY A 73 -0.05 -10.21 8.06
C GLY A 73 1.42 -10.08 8.50
N ALA A 74 2.12 -9.02 8.11
CA ALA A 74 3.57 -8.94 8.26
C ALA A 74 4.10 -7.68 8.95
N ILE A 75 3.39 -6.55 8.87
CA ILE A 75 3.91 -5.25 9.34
C ILE A 75 3.26 -4.83 10.67
N ALA A 76 1.94 -4.95 10.80
CA ALA A 76 1.22 -4.54 12.00
C ALA A 76 1.78 -5.14 13.32
N PRO A 77 2.23 -6.41 13.36
CA PRO A 77 2.82 -6.99 14.57
C PRO A 77 4.16 -6.38 14.99
N THR A 78 4.88 -5.73 14.07
CA THR A 78 6.25 -5.19 14.30
C THR A 78 6.23 -3.72 14.71
N LEU A 79 5.09 -3.05 14.51
CA LEU A 79 4.87 -1.66 14.90
C LEU A 79 4.54 -1.52 16.38
N ASP A 80 4.91 -0.39 16.97
CA ASP A 80 4.37 0.01 18.28
C ASP A 80 2.89 0.40 18.19
N ASP A 81 2.23 0.52 19.35
CA ASP A 81 0.79 0.78 19.40
C ASP A 81 0.39 2.11 18.75
N SER A 82 1.25 3.14 18.81
CA SER A 82 0.96 4.45 18.22
C SER A 82 1.03 4.40 16.69
N ALA A 83 2.11 3.83 16.15
CA ALA A 83 2.31 3.66 14.72
C ALA A 83 1.27 2.71 14.12
N ARG A 84 0.96 1.61 14.82
CA ARG A 84 -0.06 0.64 14.40
C ARG A 84 -1.45 1.25 14.35
N THR A 85 -1.82 2.06 15.35
CA THR A 85 -3.12 2.76 15.36
C THR A 85 -3.23 3.72 14.16
N ARG A 86 -2.21 4.56 13.94
CA ARG A 86 -2.18 5.48 12.79
C ARG A 86 -2.25 4.77 11.44
N ALA A 87 -1.52 3.66 11.29
CA ALA A 87 -1.55 2.88 10.07
C ALA A 87 -2.92 2.20 9.86
N ASN A 88 -3.52 1.64 10.91
CA ASN A 88 -4.87 1.07 10.86
C ASN A 88 -5.91 2.11 10.42
N ASP A 89 -5.88 3.31 11.01
CA ASP A 89 -6.81 4.39 10.68
C ASP A 89 -6.66 4.81 9.21
N SER A 90 -5.41 4.94 8.74
CA SER A 90 -5.10 5.32 7.36
C SER A 90 -5.54 4.24 6.35
N PHE A 91 -5.33 2.95 6.67
CA PHE A 91 -5.82 1.85 5.83
C PHE A 91 -7.35 1.79 5.80
N ALA A 92 -8.01 1.97 6.94
CA ALA A 92 -9.48 2.01 7.01
C ALA A 92 -10.03 3.17 6.16
N GLU A 93 -9.41 4.34 6.24
CA GLU A 93 -9.78 5.49 5.41
C GLU A 93 -9.53 5.25 3.92
N LEU A 94 -8.38 4.66 3.56
CA LEU A 94 -8.04 4.33 2.18
C LEU A 94 -9.06 3.34 1.57
N GLN A 95 -9.42 2.29 2.32
CA GLN A 95 -10.45 1.32 1.90
C GLN A 95 -11.83 1.97 1.78
N ALA A 96 -12.24 2.76 2.77
CA ALA A 96 -13.53 3.46 2.74
C ALA A 96 -13.64 4.37 1.51
N ARG A 97 -12.62 5.18 1.24
CA ARG A 97 -12.60 6.06 0.07
C ARG A 97 -12.55 5.27 -1.24
N ALA A 98 -11.81 4.16 -1.29
CA ALA A 98 -11.72 3.32 -2.48
C ALA A 98 -13.05 2.62 -2.78
N SER A 99 -13.83 2.28 -1.76
CA SER A 99 -15.13 1.63 -1.91
C SER A 99 -16.25 2.53 -2.44
N LEU A 100 -16.13 3.85 -2.25
CA LEU A 100 -17.20 4.83 -2.53
C LEU A 100 -17.18 5.40 -3.95
N GLU A 101 -16.43 4.80 -4.88
CA GLU A 101 -16.22 5.35 -6.24
C GLU A 101 -15.80 6.83 -6.23
N ARG A 102 -15.04 7.23 -5.21
CA ARG A 102 -14.60 8.62 -5.00
C ARG A 102 -13.58 9.05 -6.07
N PRO A 103 -13.49 10.37 -6.35
CA PRO A 103 -12.46 10.91 -7.24
C PRO A 103 -11.07 10.46 -6.80
N PRO A 104 -10.21 9.95 -7.71
CA PRO A 104 -8.91 9.39 -7.33
C PRO A 104 -7.98 10.39 -6.61
N ALA A 105 -8.16 11.69 -6.85
CA ALA A 105 -7.43 12.74 -6.13
C ALA A 105 -7.63 12.70 -4.61
N GLU A 106 -8.80 12.26 -4.13
CA GLU A 106 -9.07 12.12 -2.68
C GLU A 106 -8.37 10.90 -2.07
N LEU A 107 -7.93 9.93 -2.89
CA LEU A 107 -7.24 8.72 -2.43
C LEU A 107 -5.73 8.93 -2.34
N ARG A 108 -5.21 9.80 -3.19
CA ARG A 108 -3.79 10.15 -3.28
C ARG A 108 -3.19 10.63 -1.96
N SER A 109 -3.87 11.54 -1.27
CA SER A 109 -3.35 12.10 -0.01
C SER A 109 -3.23 11.02 1.07
N VAL A 110 -4.22 10.13 1.18
CA VAL A 110 -4.25 9.06 2.19
C VAL A 110 -3.14 8.03 1.92
N ALA A 111 -2.91 7.66 0.65
CA ALA A 111 -1.81 6.76 0.28
C ALA A 111 -0.43 7.37 0.60
N ALA A 112 -0.27 8.68 0.36
CA ALA A 112 0.97 9.38 0.68
C ALA A 112 1.26 9.45 2.18
N ASP A 113 0.24 9.75 3.00
CA ASP A 113 0.35 9.83 4.46
C ASP A 113 0.68 8.46 5.08
N LEU A 114 0.04 7.40 4.56
CA LEU A 114 0.32 6.03 4.96
C LEU A 114 1.77 5.63 4.66
N ARG A 115 2.28 5.94 3.47
CA ARG A 115 3.70 5.70 3.10
C ARG A 115 4.67 6.43 4.03
N SER A 116 4.36 7.68 4.38
CA SER A 116 5.19 8.47 5.31
C SER A 116 5.26 7.82 6.69
N THR A 117 4.12 7.35 7.20
CA THR A 117 4.01 6.67 8.50
C THR A 117 4.82 5.37 8.52
N LEU A 118 4.66 4.51 7.52
CA LEU A 118 5.36 3.23 7.44
C LEU A 118 6.88 3.40 7.26
N SER A 119 7.30 4.39 6.46
CA SER A 119 8.72 4.67 6.24
C SER A 119 9.40 5.19 7.50
N SER A 120 8.71 6.02 8.28
CA SER A 120 9.23 6.53 9.56
C SER A 120 9.40 5.40 10.58
N ALA A 121 8.39 4.53 10.70
CA ALA A 121 8.45 3.39 11.62
C ALA A 121 9.58 2.40 11.28
N ALA A 122 9.80 2.12 9.98
CA ALA A 122 10.89 1.23 9.56
C ALA A 122 12.28 1.78 9.92
N ASN A 123 12.47 3.11 9.85
CA ASN A 123 13.72 3.76 10.20
C ASN A 123 13.97 3.77 11.73
N GLU A 124 12.93 3.93 12.54
CA GLU A 124 13.02 3.86 14.00
C GLU A 124 13.35 2.45 14.52
N SER A 125 12.82 1.40 13.89
CA SER A 125 13.16 0.01 14.22
C SER A 125 14.61 -0.35 13.89
N THR A 126 15.19 0.28 12.86
CA THR A 126 16.59 0.06 12.47
C THR A 126 17.55 0.73 13.47
N SER A 127 17.21 1.92 13.96
CA SER A 127 18.06 2.68 14.91
C SER A 127 18.08 2.12 16.34
N ARG A 128 17.18 1.19 16.69
CA ARG A 128 17.15 0.53 18.01
C ARG A 128 18.02 -0.73 18.10
N LEU A 129 18.59 -1.17 16.98
CA LEU A 129 19.42 -2.38 16.86
C LEU A 129 20.93 -2.09 16.74
N ASP A 130 21.31 -0.80 16.67
CA ASP A 130 22.69 -0.29 16.69
C ASP A 130 23.06 0.30 18.07
#